data_AF-A0A7Z2SQL4-F1
#
_entry.id   AF-A0A7Z2SQL4-F1
#
_cell.length_a   1.000
_cell.length_b   1.000
_cell.length_c   1.000
_cell.angle_alpha   90.00
_cell.angle_beta   90.00
_cell.angle_gamma   90.00
#
_symmetry.space_group_name_H-M   'P 1'
#
loop_
_entity.id
_entity.type
_entity.pdbx_description
1 polymer ?
#
loop_
_entity_poly.entity_id
_entity_poly.type
_entity_poly.pdbx_seq_one_letter_code
_entity_poly.pdbx_strand_id
1 'polypeptide(L)'
;MGAALAFRENTAPVPGTPSAYSELVKEIREHAKSLEVASRLQAFGAALQYYESKQSKNTHYYLVEVNHAQRTLSVTGFKQSESEKATAKYLEVEKKIKDTSPNSDAVLVSVDSMNSLRQAYPNYFLDTGVFVNALRAILAPPRVIGKGRIRQT
;
A
#
# COMPACT_ATOMS: atom_id res chain seq x y z
N MET A 1 1.63 -6.57 -13.40
CA MET A 1 2.84 -6.65 -12.54
C MET A 1 3.25 -8.09 -12.19
N GLY A 2 2.32 -8.99 -11.87
CA GLY A 2 2.63 -10.38 -11.50
C GLY A 2 3.49 -11.15 -12.53
N ALA A 3 3.20 -11.01 -13.82
CA ALA A 3 4.04 -11.61 -14.87
C ALA A 3 5.48 -11.07 -14.89
N ALA A 4 5.69 -9.78 -14.63
CA ALA A 4 7.03 -9.18 -14.56
C ALA A 4 7.82 -9.64 -13.32
N LEU A 5 7.13 -9.94 -12.21
CA LEU A 5 7.75 -10.58 -11.04
C LEU A 5 8.13 -12.03 -11.35
N ALA A 6 7.25 -12.79 -12.00
CA ALA A 6 7.53 -14.16 -12.41
C ALA A 6 8.77 -14.25 -13.33
N PHE A 7 8.90 -13.33 -14.29
CA PHE A 7 10.11 -13.20 -15.11
C PHE A 7 11.38 -12.95 -14.29
N ARG A 8 11.30 -12.14 -13.23
CA ARG A 8 12.45 -11.85 -12.35
C ARG A 8 12.80 -13.04 -11.44
N GLU A 9 11.81 -13.85 -11.08
CA GLU A 9 11.94 -14.99 -10.18
C GLU A 9 12.22 -16.30 -10.94
N ASN A 10 12.34 -16.27 -12.27
CA ASN A 10 12.44 -17.44 -13.15
C ASN A 10 11.28 -18.44 -12.95
N THR A 11 10.07 -17.92 -12.69
CA THR A 11 8.85 -18.73 -12.54
C THR A 11 7.92 -18.55 -13.75
N ALA A 12 6.96 -19.47 -13.91
CA ALA A 12 6.05 -19.44 -15.04
C ALA A 12 5.21 -18.15 -15.07
N PRO A 13 5.09 -17.47 -16.22
CA PRO A 13 4.32 -16.24 -16.34
C PRO A 13 2.82 -16.51 -16.15
N VAL A 14 2.10 -15.49 -15.70
CA VAL A 14 0.65 -15.57 -15.47
C VAL A 14 -0.07 -15.77 -16.82
N PRO A 15 -0.96 -16.77 -16.94
CA PRO A 15 -1.72 -17.00 -18.18
C PRO A 15 -2.49 -15.75 -18.63
N GLY A 16 -2.51 -15.47 -19.94
CA GLY A 16 -3.21 -14.32 -20.51
C GLY A 16 -2.48 -12.97 -20.38
N THR A 17 -1.19 -12.97 -20.01
CA THR A 17 -0.37 -11.75 -19.97
C THR A 17 0.69 -11.75 -21.08
N PRO A 18 1.16 -10.57 -21.55
CA PRO A 18 2.20 -10.49 -22.56
C PRO A 18 3.45 -11.30 -22.19
N SER A 19 3.95 -12.10 -23.13
CA SER A 19 5.12 -12.95 -22.93
C SER A 19 6.44 -12.20 -23.11
N ALA A 20 6.41 -10.99 -23.70
CA ALA A 20 7.59 -10.15 -23.86
C ALA A 20 7.79 -9.24 -22.64
N TYR A 21 8.95 -9.36 -21.98
CA TYR A 21 9.29 -8.53 -20.81
C TYR A 21 9.26 -7.03 -21.10
N SER A 22 9.64 -6.62 -22.32
CA SER A 22 9.61 -5.21 -22.75
C SER A 22 8.20 -4.62 -22.80
N GLU A 23 7.22 -5.40 -23.25
CA GLU A 23 5.81 -4.99 -23.29
C GLU A 23 5.23 -4.88 -21.88
N LEU A 24 5.52 -5.85 -21.02
CA LEU A 24 5.15 -5.80 -19.60
C LEU A 24 5.71 -4.55 -18.90
N VAL A 25 6.98 -4.23 -19.13
CA VAL A 25 7.61 -3.03 -18.55
C VAL A 25 6.97 -1.75 -19.08
N LYS A 26 6.58 -1.71 -20.36
CA LYS A 26 5.89 -0.56 -20.96
C LYS A 26 4.53 -0.33 -20.32
N GLU A 27 3.69 -1.36 -20.23
CA GLU A 27 2.37 -1.27 -19.59
C GLU A 27 2.48 -0.86 -18.12
N ILE A 28 3.40 -1.49 -17.37
CA ILE A 28 3.64 -1.16 -15.96
C ILE A 28 4.08 0.31 -15.82
N ARG A 29 4.90 0.83 -16.73
CA ARG A 29 5.34 2.23 -16.72
C ARG A 29 4.18 3.19 -16.96
N GLU A 30 3.32 2.89 -17.93
CA GLU A 30 2.15 3.70 -18.26
C GLU A 30 1.17 3.76 -17.08
N HIS A 31 0.85 2.61 -16.50
CA HIS A 31 -0.03 2.55 -15.32
C HIS A 31 0.59 3.18 -14.07
N ALA A 32 1.88 2.97 -13.81
CA ALA A 32 2.56 3.59 -12.67
C ALA A 32 2.55 5.12 -12.75
N LYS A 33 2.67 5.67 -13.98
CA LYS A 33 2.61 7.11 -14.23
C LYS A 33 1.18 7.64 -14.12
N SER A 34 0.20 6.99 -14.75
CA SER A 34 -1.19 7.47 -14.76
C SER A 34 -1.85 7.44 -13.39
N LEU A 35 -1.49 6.46 -12.56
CA LEU A 35 -2.06 6.29 -11.22
C LEU A 35 -1.27 7.02 -10.13
N GLU A 36 -0.12 7.63 -10.44
CA GLU A 36 0.75 8.30 -9.47
C GLU A 36 1.06 7.41 -8.24
N VAL A 37 1.18 6.09 -8.46
CA VAL A 37 1.13 5.09 -7.38
C VAL A 37 2.21 5.35 -6.33
N ALA A 38 3.45 5.62 -6.77
CA ALA A 38 4.58 5.81 -5.86
C ALA A 38 4.39 7.02 -4.94
N SER A 39 3.94 8.18 -5.46
CA SER A 39 3.77 9.38 -4.64
C SER A 39 2.59 9.25 -3.69
N ARG A 40 1.48 8.62 -4.13
CA ARG A 40 0.31 8.35 -3.27
C ARG A 40 0.69 7.46 -2.09
N LEU A 41 1.35 6.35 -2.38
CA LEU A 41 1.77 5.40 -1.35
C LEU A 41 2.77 6.00 -0.35
N GLN A 42 3.70 6.83 -0.82
CA GLN A 42 4.67 7.53 0.06
C GLN A 42 4.01 8.59 0.95
N ALA A 43 3.09 9.40 0.41
CA ALA A 43 2.40 10.44 1.18
C ALA A 43 1.57 9.86 2.32
N PHE A 44 0.87 8.75 2.05
CA PHE A 44 0.10 8.06 3.07
C PHE A 44 1.00 7.42 4.14
N GLY A 45 2.10 6.77 3.76
CA GLY A 45 3.06 6.20 4.73
C GLY A 45 3.64 7.26 5.68
N ALA A 46 3.94 8.46 5.17
CA ALA A 46 4.40 9.59 5.98
C ALA A 46 3.34 10.11 6.96
N ALA A 47 2.07 10.16 6.54
CA ALA A 47 0.96 10.56 7.40
C ALA A 47 0.81 9.61 8.60
N LEU A 48 0.95 8.30 8.39
CA LEU A 48 0.88 7.28 9.45
C LEU A 48 2.04 7.39 10.46
N GLN A 49 3.28 7.57 9.98
CA GLN A 49 4.43 7.77 10.87
C GLN A 49 4.26 9.01 11.76
N TYR A 50 3.65 10.07 11.22
CA TYR A 50 3.33 11.26 12.01
C TYR A 50 2.32 10.95 13.12
N TYR A 51 1.27 10.18 12.83
CA TYR A 51 0.26 9.78 13.83
C TYR A 51 0.84 8.88 14.93
N GLU A 52 1.74 7.95 14.57
CA GLU A 52 2.44 7.10 15.54
C GLU A 52 3.23 7.92 16.56
N SER A 53 3.89 8.99 16.12
CA SER A 53 4.68 9.85 17.01
C SER A 53 3.85 10.60 18.06
N LYS A 54 2.53 10.73 17.85
CA LYS A 54 1.61 11.50 18.70
C LYS A 54 0.67 10.65 19.56
N GLN A 55 0.76 9.32 19.48
CA GLN A 55 -0.27 8.45 20.06
C GLN A 55 -0.10 8.20 21.55
N SER A 56 -1.23 8.13 22.26
CA SER A 56 -1.29 7.79 23.68
C SER A 56 -1.13 6.27 23.87
N LYS A 57 -0.41 5.83 24.90
CA LYS A 57 -0.05 4.42 25.18
C LYS A 57 -1.23 3.45 25.47
N ASN A 58 -2.49 3.84 25.28
CA ASN A 58 -3.65 3.06 25.74
C ASN A 58 -4.80 2.97 24.72
N THR A 59 -4.47 2.98 23.44
CA THR A 59 -5.44 2.85 22.33
C THR A 59 -5.60 1.38 21.93
N HIS A 60 -6.84 0.92 21.79
CA HIS A 60 -7.18 -0.47 21.46
C HIS A 60 -8.02 -0.59 20.17
N TYR A 61 -8.75 0.47 19.81
CA TYR A 61 -9.46 0.53 18.52
C TYR A 61 -8.90 1.65 17.67
N TYR A 62 -8.79 1.38 16.37
CA TYR A 62 -8.29 2.33 15.38
C TYR A 62 -9.27 2.42 14.23
N LEU A 63 -9.82 3.61 14.03
CA LEU A 63 -10.63 3.97 12.87
C LEU A 63 -9.70 4.61 11.84
N VAL A 64 -9.57 3.97 10.68
CA VAL A 64 -8.77 4.44 9.55
C VAL A 64 -9.74 4.95 8.48
N GLU A 65 -9.60 6.22 8.11
CA GLU A 65 -10.42 6.88 7.09
C GLU A 65 -9.51 7.32 5.94
N VAL A 66 -9.82 6.85 4.73
CA VAL A 66 -9.10 7.16 3.50
C VAL A 66 -10.01 8.00 2.62
N ASN A 67 -9.56 9.18 2.20
CA ASN A 67 -10.25 9.97 1.18
C ASN A 67 -9.40 9.99 -0.09
N HIS A 68 -9.84 9.26 -1.13
CA HIS A 68 -9.08 9.14 -2.37
C HIS A 68 -9.13 10.43 -3.21
N ALA A 69 -10.19 11.22 -3.07
CA ALA A 69 -10.32 12.49 -3.77
C ALA A 69 -9.37 13.55 -3.21
N GLN A 70 -9.29 13.67 -1.89
CA GLN A 70 -8.43 14.64 -1.19
C GLN A 70 -7.03 14.10 -0.90
N ARG A 71 -6.78 12.80 -1.14
CA ARG A 71 -5.49 12.12 -0.88
C ARG A 71 -5.07 12.24 0.59
N THR A 72 -6.05 12.13 1.48
CA THR A 72 -5.83 12.24 2.93
C THR A 72 -6.14 10.91 3.62
N LEU A 73 -5.39 10.66 4.68
CA LEU A 73 -5.56 9.53 5.57
C LEU A 73 -5.67 10.05 6.99
N SER A 74 -6.71 9.63 7.69
CA SER A 74 -6.92 9.98 9.10
C SER A 74 -7.01 8.71 9.93
N VAL A 75 -6.30 8.69 11.06
CA VAL A 75 -6.35 7.57 12.01
C VAL A 75 -6.81 8.10 13.35
N THR A 76 -7.97 7.61 13.80
CA THR A 76 -8.55 7.97 15.09
C THR A 76 -8.44 6.78 16.04
N GLY A 77 -7.81 7.00 17.20
CA GLY A 77 -7.64 5.98 18.22
C GLY A 77 -8.69 6.09 19.33
N PHE A 78 -9.23 4.95 19.77
CA PHE A 78 -10.13 4.85 20.93
C PHE A 78 -9.59 3.86 21.96
N LYS A 79 -9.88 4.10 23.24
CA LYS A 79 -9.55 3.17 24.33
C LYS A 79 -10.44 1.93 24.27
N GLN A 80 -10.03 0.85 24.94
CA GLN A 80 -10.85 -0.35 25.06
C GLN A 80 -12.24 -0.07 25.66
N SER A 81 -12.31 0.81 26.66
CA SER A 81 -13.56 1.26 27.28
C SER A 81 -14.45 2.11 26.36
N GLU A 82 -13.94 2.55 25.21
CA GLU A 82 -14.66 3.39 24.23
C GLU A 82 -15.15 2.58 23.02
N SER A 83 -15.26 1.25 23.13
CA SER A 83 -15.72 0.37 22.04
C SER A 83 -17.03 0.85 21.39
N GLU A 84 -18.04 1.20 22.19
CA GLU A 84 -19.33 1.68 21.66
C GLU A 84 -19.17 2.98 20.86
N LYS A 85 -18.34 3.90 21.35
CA LYS A 85 -18.03 5.17 20.69
C LYS A 85 -17.28 4.95 19.37
N ALA A 86 -16.35 4.00 19.34
CA ALA A 86 -15.61 3.63 18.14
C ALA A 86 -16.55 3.07 17.06
N THR A 87 -17.44 2.14 17.44
CA THR A 87 -18.44 1.56 16.53
C THR A 87 -19.43 2.62 16.04
N ALA A 88 -19.95 3.47 16.94
CA ALA A 88 -20.87 4.54 16.55
C ALA A 88 -20.21 5.50 15.55
N LYS A 89 -18.94 5.86 15.78
CA LYS A 89 -18.21 6.74 14.86
C LYS A 89 -17.96 6.07 13.51
N TYR A 90 -17.59 4.79 13.50
CA TYR A 90 -17.43 4.03 12.27
C TYR A 90 -18.72 4.01 11.44
N LEU A 91 -19.87 3.72 12.05
CA LEU A 91 -21.16 3.70 11.36
C LEU A 91 -21.55 5.08 10.80
N GLU A 92 -21.27 6.16 11.54
CA GLU A 92 -21.46 7.53 11.07
C GLU A 92 -20.64 7.81 9.80
N VAL A 93 -19.36 7.43 9.82
CA VAL A 93 -18.46 7.60 8.68
C VAL A 93 -18.89 6.74 7.49
N GLU A 94 -19.24 5.46 7.71
CA GLU A 94 -19.67 4.57 6.64
C GLU A 94 -20.93 5.10 5.93
N LYS A 95 -21.88 5.64 6.70
CA LYS A 95 -23.07 6.29 6.15
C LYS A 95 -22.72 7.54 5.34
N LYS A 96 -21.84 8.40 5.87
CA LYS A 96 -21.38 9.60 5.16
C LYS A 96 -20.65 9.27 3.85
N ILE A 97 -19.86 8.21 3.82
CA ILE A 97 -19.17 7.74 2.62
C ILE A 97 -20.19 7.35 1.55
N LYS A 98 -21.21 6.56 1.92
CA LYS A 98 -22.29 6.16 1.00
C LYS A 98 -23.06 7.36 0.45
N ASP A 99 -23.33 8.36 1.29
CA ASP A 99 -24.20 9.48 0.91
C ASP A 99 -23.47 10.61 0.18
N THR A 100 -22.21 10.91 0.54
CA THR A 100 -21.54 12.17 0.13
C THR A 100 -20.11 11.98 -0.36
N SER A 101 -19.49 10.82 -0.20
CA SER A 101 -18.07 10.62 -0.53
C SER A 101 -17.80 9.21 -1.04
N PRO A 102 -18.31 8.85 -2.23
CA PRO A 102 -18.19 7.48 -2.78
C PRO A 102 -16.75 7.07 -3.10
N ASN A 103 -15.82 8.02 -3.14
CA ASN A 103 -14.38 7.79 -3.33
C ASN A 103 -13.60 7.84 -2.01
N SER A 104 -14.19 7.31 -0.94
CA SER A 104 -13.57 7.23 0.38
C SER A 104 -13.84 5.87 1.00
N ASP A 105 -12.94 5.42 1.86
CA ASP A 105 -13.07 4.16 2.59
C ASP A 105 -12.89 4.39 4.08
N ALA A 106 -13.55 3.58 4.89
CA ALA A 106 -13.35 3.57 6.33
C ALA A 106 -13.26 2.13 6.85
N VAL A 107 -12.36 1.90 7.80
CA VAL A 107 -12.15 0.60 8.44
C VAL A 107 -11.93 0.81 9.93
N LEU A 108 -12.64 0.04 10.76
CA LEU A 108 -12.41 -0.02 12.19
C LEU A 108 -11.69 -1.33 12.54
N VAL A 109 -10.56 -1.23 13.24
CA VAL A 109 -9.75 -2.39 13.63
C VAL A 109 -9.51 -2.39 15.14
N SER A 110 -9.61 -3.57 15.75
CA SER A 110 -9.30 -3.81 17.17
C SER A 110 -7.94 -4.50 17.29
N VAL A 111 -6.99 -3.86 17.97
CA VAL A 111 -5.62 -4.35 18.18
C VAL A 111 -5.03 -3.74 19.45
N ASP A 112 -4.19 -4.50 20.16
CA ASP A 112 -3.62 -4.07 21.44
C ASP A 112 -2.60 -2.92 21.32
N SER A 113 -2.09 -2.67 20.11
CA SER A 113 -1.16 -1.58 19.85
C SER A 113 -1.11 -1.18 18.38
N MET A 114 -0.62 0.03 18.12
CA MET A 114 -0.37 0.53 16.77
C MET A 114 0.66 -0.32 16.01
N ASN A 115 1.68 -0.85 16.71
CA ASN A 115 2.62 -1.80 16.10
C ASN A 115 1.92 -3.10 15.66
N SER A 116 0.98 -3.61 16.46
CA SER A 116 0.19 -4.80 16.12
C SER A 116 -0.70 -4.54 14.92
N LEU A 117 -1.31 -3.35 14.82
CA LEU A 117 -2.08 -2.93 13.66
C LEU A 117 -1.21 -2.90 12.39
N ARG A 118 0.00 -2.33 12.50
CA ARG A 118 0.98 -2.27 11.40
C ARG A 118 1.35 -3.65 10.88
N GLN A 119 1.56 -4.61 11.78
CA GLN A 119 1.93 -5.99 11.42
C GLN A 119 0.76 -6.79 10.84
N ALA A 120 -0.44 -6.63 11.40
CA ALA A 120 -1.62 -7.36 10.94
C ALA A 120 -2.13 -6.83 9.59
N TYR A 121 -1.95 -5.53 9.34
CA TYR A 121 -2.50 -4.85 8.16
C TYR A 121 -1.44 -3.96 7.47
N PRO A 122 -0.31 -4.54 7.02
CA PRO A 122 0.82 -3.78 6.46
C PRO A 122 0.44 -3.00 5.21
N ASN A 123 -0.61 -3.42 4.49
CA ASN A 123 -1.12 -2.72 3.30
C ASN A 123 -1.69 -1.33 3.62
N TYR A 124 -2.34 -1.16 4.78
CA TYR A 124 -2.90 0.13 5.21
C TYR A 124 -1.83 1.01 5.84
N PHE A 125 -0.83 0.39 6.46
CA PHE A 125 0.34 1.07 7.03
C PHE A 125 1.43 1.34 6.02
N LEU A 126 1.21 0.88 4.79
CA LEU A 126 1.98 1.21 3.62
C LEU A 126 3.47 1.04 3.86
N ASP A 127 3.90 -0.17 4.27
CA ASP A 127 5.23 -0.63 3.87
C ASP A 127 5.25 -0.92 2.36
N THR A 128 4.98 0.17 1.64
CA THR A 128 5.00 0.27 0.20
C THR A 128 6.41 0.44 -0.28
N GLY A 129 7.39 0.52 0.62
CA GLY A 129 8.80 0.46 0.28
C GLY A 129 9.07 -0.79 -0.54
N VAL A 130 8.58 -1.95 -0.09
CA VAL A 130 8.75 -3.22 -0.83
C VAL A 130 8.13 -3.13 -2.24
N PHE A 131 6.87 -2.70 -2.34
CA PHE A 131 6.17 -2.58 -3.62
C PHE A 131 6.80 -1.54 -4.55
N VAL A 132 7.11 -0.35 -4.04
CA VAL A 132 7.73 0.76 -4.78
C VAL A 132 9.14 0.39 -5.21
N ASN A 133 9.91 -0.31 -4.37
CA ASN A 133 11.23 -0.81 -4.75
C ASN A 133 11.13 -1.91 -5.81
N ALA A 134 10.17 -2.82 -5.71
CA ALA A 134 9.91 -3.82 -6.75
C ALA A 134 9.49 -3.17 -8.08
N LEU A 135 8.62 -2.15 -8.01
CA LEU A 135 8.19 -1.35 -9.16
C LEU A 135 9.37 -0.62 -9.80
N ARG A 136 10.19 0.08 -9.00
CA ARG A 136 11.40 0.76 -9.48
C ARG A 136 12.39 -0.21 -10.10
N ALA A 137 12.57 -1.40 -9.52
CA ALA A 137 13.45 -2.43 -10.06
C ALA A 137 12.97 -2.97 -11.42
N ILE A 138 11.66 -3.13 -11.60
CA ILE A 138 11.07 -3.53 -12.91
C ILE A 138 11.22 -2.40 -13.94
N LEU A 139 11.04 -1.15 -13.52
CA LEU A 139 11.10 0.02 -14.40
C LEU A 139 12.52 0.49 -14.73
N ALA A 140 13.51 0.08 -13.94
CA ALA A 140 14.91 0.41 -14.13
C ALA A 140 15.44 -0.19 -15.45
N PRO A 141 16.35 0.50 -16.15
CA PRO A 141 17.00 -0.07 -17.32
C PRO A 141 17.75 -1.36 -16.93
N PRO A 142 17.81 -2.37 -17.81
CA PRO A 142 18.53 -3.60 -17.53
C PRO A 142 19.97 -3.25 -17.15
N ARG A 143 20.43 -3.74 -15.99
CA ARG A 143 21.84 -3.63 -15.62
C ARG A 143 22.64 -4.39 -16.65
N VAL A 144 23.43 -3.67 -17.43
CA VAL A 144 24.47 -4.26 -18.28
C VAL A 144 25.45 -4.93 -17.32
N ILE A 145 25.31 -6.25 -17.13
CA ILE A 145 26.36 -7.06 -16.50
C ILE A 145 27.49 -7.06 -17.52
N GLY A 146 28.55 -6.31 -17.21
CA GLY A 146 29.73 -6.18 -18.07
C GLY A 146 30.23 -7.56 -18.48
N LYS A 147 30.49 -7.71 -19.79
CA LYS A 147 31.16 -8.86 -20.42
C LYS A 147 32.37 -9.29 -19.58
N GLY A 148 32.44 -10.57 -19.22
CA GLY A 148 33.70 -11.13 -18.70
C GLY A 148 33.63 -12.49 -18.04
N ARG A 149 33.32 -13.56 -18.78
CA ARG A 149 34.13 -14.80 -18.87
C ARG A 149 33.38 -15.91 -19.60
N ILE A 150 33.92 -16.26 -20.76
CA ILE A 150 33.79 -17.58 -21.35
C ILE A 150 34.48 -18.55 -20.39
N ARG A 151 33.81 -19.63 -19.98
CA ARG A 151 34.49 -20.87 -19.64
C ARG A 151 33.85 -21.99 -20.45
N GLN A 152 34.60 -22.38 -21.48
CA GLN A 152 34.55 -23.72 -22.02
C GLN A 152 35.10 -24.69 -20.95
N THR A 153 34.40 -25.79 -20.75
CA THR A 153 34.96 -27.11 -20.49
C THR A 153 34.04 -28.12 -21.14
#